data_AF-A0A3D3ULG7-F1
#
_entry.id   AF-A0A3D3ULG7-F1
#
_cell.length_a   1.000
_cell.length_b   1.000
_cell.length_c   1.000
_cell.angle_alpha   90.00
_cell.angle_beta   90.00
_cell.angle_gamma   90.00
#
_symmetry.space_group_name_H-M   'P 1'
#
loop_
_entity.id
_entity.type
_entity.pdbx_description
1 polymer ?
#
loop_
_entity_poly.entity_id
_entity_poly.type
_entity_poly.pdbx_seq_one_letter_code
_entity_poly.pdbx_strand_id
1 'polypeptide(L)'
;VETLEYMNLMDNTLIIFTSDNGGDIPSNRPQAPEIQAQTQGLKINGDLRGDKHTIWEGGTRVPFIVSWPERVKAGSISNDVINMVDVFATLCDITDGKLPDSKEVAPDSFSFLPSLNQSRGAHQRTSMVTADARGMHAIRMGDWKYIDNTT
;
A
#
# COMPACT_ATOMS: atom_id res chain seq x y z
N VAL A 1 -14.86 5.03 -12.02
CA VAL A 1 -14.31 4.88 -13.38
C VAL A 1 -15.32 5.40 -14.40
N GLU A 2 -16.52 4.81 -14.49
CA GLU A 2 -17.58 5.25 -15.41
C GLU A 2 -17.83 6.77 -15.42
N THR A 3 -17.85 7.43 -14.25
CA THR A 3 -18.01 8.90 -14.18
C THR A 3 -16.87 9.66 -14.86
N LEU A 4 -15.63 9.21 -14.71
CA LEU A 4 -14.47 9.85 -15.35
C LEU A 4 -14.48 9.63 -16.86
N GLU A 5 -14.92 8.45 -17.31
CA GLU A 5 -15.11 8.14 -18.73
C GLU A 5 -16.22 8.99 -19.34
N TYR A 6 -17.39 9.05 -18.70
CA TYR A 6 -18.51 9.89 -19.13
C TYR A 6 -18.13 11.37 -19.26
N MET A 7 -17.25 11.85 -18.37
CA MET A 7 -16.75 13.22 -18.38
C MET A 7 -15.55 13.45 -19.30
N ASN A 8 -15.04 12.43 -20.00
CA ASN A 8 -13.81 12.48 -20.79
C ASN A 8 -12.58 12.96 -19.99
N LEU A 9 -12.45 12.53 -18.73
CA LEU A 9 -11.35 12.88 -17.84
C LEU A 9 -10.39 11.70 -17.58
N MET A 10 -10.70 10.51 -18.08
CA MET A 10 -10.00 9.28 -17.70
C MET A 10 -8.50 9.27 -18.08
N ASP A 11 -8.15 9.76 -19.27
CA ASP A 11 -6.80 9.60 -19.83
C ASP A 11 -5.70 10.18 -18.93
N ASN A 12 -5.93 11.38 -18.39
CA ASN A 12 -5.01 12.06 -17.50
C ASN A 12 -5.51 12.13 -16.03
N THR A 13 -6.27 11.12 -15.59
CA THR A 13 -6.62 10.97 -14.17
C THR A 13 -5.81 9.84 -13.55
N LEU A 14 -5.08 10.15 -12.49
CA LEU A 14 -4.50 9.15 -11.61
C LEU A 14 -5.58 8.60 -10.67
N ILE A 15 -5.81 7.29 -10.73
CA ILE A 15 -6.64 6.55 -9.77
C ILE A 15 -5.72 5.64 -8.95
N ILE A 16 -5.77 5.79 -7.63
CA ILE A 16 -5.13 4.87 -6.67
C ILE A 16 -6.25 4.16 -5.90
N PHE A 17 -6.25 2.83 -5.93
CA PHE A 17 -7.11 1.99 -5.11
C PHE A 17 -6.24 1.22 -4.12
N THR A 18 -6.55 1.36 -2.83
CA THR A 18 -5.80 0.73 -1.73
C THR A 18 -6.69 0.56 -0.50
N SER A 19 -6.13 0.00 0.57
CA SER A 19 -6.71 -0.06 1.90
C SER A 19 -5.75 0.56 2.93
N ASP A 20 -6.26 0.91 4.10
CA ASP A 20 -5.50 1.45 5.24
C ASP A 20 -4.79 0.35 6.06
N ASN A 21 -5.35 -0.86 6.09
CA ASN A 21 -4.80 -2.02 6.79
C ASN A 21 -5.30 -3.34 6.19
N GLY A 22 -4.77 -4.46 6.67
CA GLY A 22 -5.30 -5.79 6.36
C GLY A 22 -6.74 -5.99 6.81
N GLY A 23 -7.41 -7.04 6.33
CA GLY A 23 -8.79 -7.34 6.68
C GLY A 23 -8.98 -7.62 8.17
N ASP A 24 -10.12 -7.20 8.73
CA ASP A 24 -10.52 -7.44 10.12
C ASP A 24 -11.13 -8.84 10.27
N ILE A 25 -10.55 -9.70 11.12
CA ILE A 25 -11.00 -11.08 11.33
C ILE A 25 -11.36 -11.27 12.81
N PRO A 26 -12.58 -10.89 13.22
CA PRO A 26 -12.95 -10.83 14.63
C PRO A 26 -13.21 -12.23 15.21
N SER A 27 -12.16 -12.88 15.72
CA SER A 27 -12.21 -14.24 16.27
C SER A 27 -13.19 -14.41 17.45
N ASN A 28 -13.54 -13.32 18.14
CA ASN A 28 -14.51 -13.29 19.24
C ASN A 28 -15.96 -13.06 18.79
N ARG A 29 -16.23 -12.92 17.50
CA ARG A 29 -17.57 -12.72 16.93
C ARG A 29 -17.86 -13.78 15.87
N PRO A 30 -18.22 -15.02 16.25
CA PRO A 30 -18.40 -16.12 15.30
C PRO A 30 -19.53 -15.86 14.28
N GLN A 31 -20.45 -14.94 14.58
CA GLN A 31 -21.55 -14.56 13.69
C GLN A 31 -21.18 -13.41 12.74
N ALA A 32 -19.96 -12.87 12.82
CA ALA A 32 -19.54 -11.77 11.96
C ALA A 32 -19.50 -12.21 10.48
N PRO A 33 -19.91 -11.36 9.52
CA PRO A 33 -19.91 -11.69 8.10
C PRO A 33 -18.57 -12.20 7.58
N GLU A 34 -17.46 -11.69 8.12
CA GLU A 34 -16.11 -12.08 7.78
C GLU A 34 -15.85 -13.55 8.14
N ILE A 35 -16.24 -13.96 9.34
CA ILE A 35 -16.14 -15.35 9.80
C ILE A 35 -17.03 -16.25 8.95
N GLN A 36 -18.27 -15.83 8.67
CA GLN A 36 -19.17 -16.59 7.81
C GLN A 36 -18.57 -16.75 6.39
N ALA A 37 -18.03 -15.69 5.79
CA ALA A 37 -17.38 -15.75 4.49
C ALA A 37 -16.17 -16.70 4.49
N GLN A 38 -15.37 -16.71 5.57
CA GLN A 38 -14.27 -17.67 5.72
C GLN A 38 -14.76 -19.12 5.76
N THR A 39 -15.88 -19.41 6.44
CA THR A 39 -16.48 -20.76 6.41
C THR A 39 -16.94 -21.18 5.01
N GLN A 40 -17.20 -20.21 4.12
CA GLN A 40 -17.53 -20.46 2.72
C GLN A 40 -16.28 -20.49 1.82
N GLY A 41 -15.08 -20.43 2.40
CA GLY A 41 -13.81 -20.54 1.68
C GLY A 41 -13.17 -19.21 1.27
N LEU A 42 -13.73 -18.05 1.68
CA LEU A 42 -13.07 -16.77 1.43
C LEU A 42 -11.76 -16.67 2.22
N LYS A 43 -10.66 -16.38 1.52
CA LYS A 43 -9.37 -16.03 2.13
C LYS A 43 -9.23 -14.51 2.21
N ILE A 44 -9.68 -13.90 3.30
CA ILE A 44 -9.74 -12.44 3.48
C ILE A 44 -8.39 -11.76 3.19
N ASN A 45 -7.29 -12.29 3.75
CA ASN A 45 -5.92 -11.78 3.54
C ASN A 45 -5.08 -12.70 2.63
N GLY A 46 -5.72 -13.56 1.83
CA GLY A 46 -5.03 -14.57 1.03
C GLY A 46 -4.27 -15.57 1.92
N ASP A 47 -3.03 -15.91 1.53
CA ASP A 47 -2.15 -16.81 2.28
C ASP A 47 -1.26 -16.07 3.30
N LEU A 48 -1.51 -14.77 3.52
CA LEU A 48 -0.73 -13.95 4.45
C LEU A 48 -1.13 -14.24 5.89
N ARG A 49 -0.12 -14.32 6.77
CA ARG A 49 -0.32 -14.51 8.21
C ARG A 49 -0.92 -13.25 8.82
N GLY A 50 -1.89 -13.40 9.71
CA GLY A 50 -2.46 -12.32 10.52
C GLY A 50 -3.53 -11.51 9.81
N ASP A 51 -4.02 -10.51 10.52
CA ASP A 51 -5.15 -9.66 10.21
C ASP A 51 -4.95 -8.26 10.77
N LYS A 52 -5.95 -7.39 10.58
CA LYS A 52 -6.00 -6.05 11.17
C LYS A 52 -5.52 -6.09 12.63
N HIS A 53 -4.76 -5.08 13.02
CA HIS A 53 -4.13 -4.92 14.35
C HIS A 53 -2.87 -5.75 14.59
N THR A 54 -2.50 -6.68 13.70
CA THR A 54 -1.30 -7.51 13.89
C THR A 54 -0.12 -7.07 13.02
N ILE A 55 1.10 -7.34 13.48
CA ILE A 55 2.35 -6.95 12.77
C ILE A 55 2.66 -7.82 11.54
N TRP A 56 1.93 -8.92 11.37
CA TRP A 56 2.17 -9.88 10.31
C TRP A 56 1.75 -9.32 8.94
N GLU A 57 2.16 -9.97 7.85
CA GLU A 57 1.88 -9.48 6.49
C GLU A 57 0.39 -9.25 6.24
N GLY A 58 -0.49 -10.10 6.74
CA GLY A 58 -1.94 -9.96 6.59
C GLY A 58 -2.56 -8.82 7.38
N GLY A 59 -1.81 -8.17 8.28
CA GLY A 59 -2.25 -6.95 8.97
C GLY A 59 -1.82 -5.65 8.29
N THR A 60 -0.74 -5.68 7.50
CA THR A 60 -0.12 -4.47 6.95
C THR A 60 -0.04 -4.44 5.42
N ARG A 61 -0.04 -5.60 4.74
CA ARG A 61 0.07 -5.69 3.29
C ARG A 61 -1.31 -5.59 2.67
N VAL A 62 -1.53 -4.55 1.88
CA VAL A 62 -2.81 -4.22 1.25
C VAL A 62 -2.72 -4.30 -0.27
N PRO A 63 -3.85 -4.47 -0.98
CA PRO A 63 -3.88 -4.24 -2.42
C PRO A 63 -3.46 -2.80 -2.72
N PHE A 64 -2.66 -2.59 -3.75
CA PHE A 64 -2.29 -1.26 -4.22
C PHE A 64 -2.35 -1.26 -5.75
N ILE A 65 -3.41 -0.68 -6.31
CA ILE A 65 -3.69 -0.67 -7.75
C ILE A 65 -3.66 0.77 -8.23
N VAL A 66 -2.92 1.02 -9.31
CA VAL A 66 -2.84 2.32 -9.95
C VAL A 66 -3.34 2.22 -11.38
N SER A 67 -4.17 3.19 -11.79
CA SER A 67 -4.56 3.40 -13.18
C SER A 67 -4.30 4.85 -13.56
N TRP A 68 -3.54 5.04 -14.64
CA TRP A 68 -3.30 6.35 -15.24
C TRP A 68 -2.94 6.13 -16.72
N PRO A 69 -3.93 6.12 -17.63
CA PRO A 69 -3.73 5.66 -19.00
C PRO A 69 -2.59 6.33 -19.76
N GLU A 70 -2.38 7.64 -19.58
CA GLU A 70 -1.30 8.37 -20.23
C GLU A 70 0.12 8.04 -19.72
N ARG A 71 0.25 7.45 -18.52
CA ARG A 71 1.56 7.27 -17.86
C ARG A 71 1.88 5.82 -17.49
N VAL A 72 0.88 5.05 -17.07
CA VAL A 72 1.03 3.69 -16.57
C VAL A 72 0.61 2.69 -17.62
N LYS A 73 1.53 1.80 -18.00
CA LYS A 73 1.22 0.69 -18.90
C LYS A 73 0.19 -0.25 -18.26
N ALA A 74 -0.97 -0.39 -18.90
CA ALA A 74 -2.04 -1.29 -18.46
C ALA A 74 -1.54 -2.73 -18.27
N GLY A 75 -2.03 -3.39 -17.21
CA GLY A 75 -1.68 -4.78 -16.88
C GLY A 75 -0.23 -5.00 -16.43
N SER A 76 0.54 -3.93 -16.20
CA SER A 76 1.89 -4.07 -15.65
C SER A 76 1.88 -4.35 -14.14
N ILE A 77 2.97 -4.94 -13.66
CA ILE A 77 3.17 -5.31 -12.26
C ILE A 77 4.51 -4.73 -11.80
N SER A 78 4.51 -4.08 -10.63
CA SER A 78 5.73 -3.72 -9.92
C SER A 78 5.83 -4.54 -8.63
N ASN A 79 7.05 -4.97 -8.31
CA ASN A 79 7.40 -5.62 -7.04
C ASN A 79 8.14 -4.67 -6.10
N ASP A 80 8.21 -3.38 -6.43
CA ASP A 80 8.82 -2.38 -5.58
C ASP A 80 8.06 -2.25 -4.27
N VAL A 81 8.79 -2.02 -3.18
CA VAL A 81 8.18 -1.77 -1.87
C VAL A 81 7.61 -0.35 -1.86
N ILE A 82 6.30 -0.23 -1.70
CA ILE A 82 5.60 1.04 -1.57
C ILE A 82 4.95 1.09 -0.18
N ASN A 83 5.10 2.22 0.52
CA ASN A 83 4.38 2.52 1.74
C ASN A 83 3.31 3.59 1.45
N MET A 84 2.17 3.55 2.12
CA MET A 84 1.12 4.57 1.98
C MET A 84 1.64 6.00 2.22
N VAL A 85 2.65 6.19 3.08
CA VAL A 85 3.27 7.51 3.29
C VAL A 85 3.94 8.08 2.03
N ASP A 86 4.30 7.23 1.06
CA ASP A 86 4.95 7.62 -0.20
C ASP A 86 4.03 8.36 -1.17
N VAL A 87 2.71 8.26 -0.97
CA VAL A 87 1.72 8.95 -1.81
C VAL A 87 1.96 10.46 -1.78
N PHE A 88 2.39 11.03 -0.64
CA PHE A 88 2.64 12.45 -0.53
C PHE A 88 3.75 12.94 -1.47
N ALA A 89 4.96 12.38 -1.37
CA ALA A 89 6.07 12.72 -2.25
C ALA A 89 5.74 12.43 -3.72
N THR A 90 5.02 11.34 -4.00
CA THR A 90 4.62 10.99 -5.36
C THR A 90 3.67 12.03 -5.97
N LEU A 91 2.70 12.54 -5.21
CA LEU A 91 1.79 13.58 -5.70
C LEU A 91 2.50 14.94 -5.88
N CYS A 92 3.49 15.25 -5.04
CA CYS A 92 4.35 16.41 -5.25
C CYS A 92 5.09 16.29 -6.59
N ASP A 93 5.77 15.16 -6.83
CA ASP A 93 6.48 14.93 -8.10
C ASP A 93 5.56 14.99 -9.33
N ILE A 94 4.33 14.47 -9.23
CA ILE A 94 3.35 14.47 -10.32
C ILE A 94 2.86 15.88 -10.66
N THR A 95 2.73 16.75 -9.67
CA THR A 95 2.16 18.10 -9.84
C THR A 95 3.21 19.16 -10.13
N ASP A 96 4.45 18.75 -10.41
CA ASP A 96 5.64 19.63 -10.45
C ASP A 96 5.79 20.46 -9.16
N GLY A 97 5.16 19.98 -8.08
CA GLY A 97 5.21 20.55 -6.75
C GLY A 97 6.53 20.19 -6.11
N LYS A 98 7.25 21.19 -5.59
CA LYS A 98 8.41 20.91 -4.75
C LYS A 98 7.92 20.47 -3.39
N LEU A 99 8.42 19.33 -2.90
CA LEU A 99 8.39 19.05 -1.48
C LEU A 99 9.00 20.24 -0.75
N PRO A 100 8.37 20.73 0.34
CA PRO A 100 9.00 21.77 1.13
C PRO A 100 10.40 21.34 1.57
N ASP A 101 11.39 22.23 1.50
CA ASP A 101 12.77 21.96 1.93
C ASP A 101 12.88 21.63 3.44
N SER A 102 11.78 21.76 4.18
CA SER A 102 11.71 21.43 5.60
C SER A 102 11.75 19.92 5.81
N LYS A 103 12.69 19.49 6.66
CA LYS A 103 12.77 18.10 7.15
C LYS A 103 11.58 17.69 8.03
N GLU A 104 10.67 18.60 8.34
CA GLU A 104 9.47 18.32 9.13
C GLU A 104 8.30 17.86 8.27
N VAL A 105 8.34 18.08 6.94
CA VAL A 105 7.25 17.71 6.03
C VAL A 105 7.58 16.41 5.33
N ALA A 106 6.79 15.37 5.61
CA ALA A 106 6.87 14.06 4.96
C ALA A 106 8.30 13.44 4.92
N PRO A 107 9.07 13.44 6.03
CA PRO A 107 10.46 12.99 6.05
C PRO A 107 10.67 11.52 5.64
N ASP A 108 9.61 10.70 5.77
CA ASP A 108 9.63 9.28 5.46
C ASP A 108 9.00 8.94 4.10
N SER A 109 8.59 9.95 3.32
CA SER A 109 7.89 9.78 2.04
C SER A 109 8.87 9.75 0.86
N PHE A 110 8.89 8.65 0.11
CA PHE A 110 9.74 8.48 -1.07
C PHE A 110 8.86 8.27 -2.29
N SER A 111 8.99 9.12 -3.31
CA SER A 111 8.16 9.03 -4.51
C SER A 111 8.31 7.68 -5.22
N PHE A 112 7.18 7.04 -5.51
CA PHE A 112 7.09 5.82 -6.32
C PHE A 112 6.75 6.12 -7.79
N LEU A 113 6.77 7.40 -8.21
CA LEU A 113 6.57 7.76 -9.62
C LEU A 113 7.46 6.96 -10.60
N PRO A 114 8.74 6.64 -10.29
CA PRO A 114 9.54 5.77 -11.15
C PRO A 114 8.98 4.35 -11.33
N SER A 115 8.31 3.82 -10.31
CA SER A 115 7.64 2.51 -10.35
C SER A 115 6.42 2.50 -11.27
N LEU A 116 5.76 3.64 -11.46
CA LEU A 116 4.61 3.80 -12.37
C LEU A 116 5.02 3.73 -13.85
N ASN A 117 6.19 4.28 -14.18
CA ASN A 117 6.68 4.39 -15.55
C ASN A 117 7.72 3.31 -15.91
N GLN A 118 7.91 2.30 -15.05
CA GLN A 118 8.85 1.18 -15.23
C GLN A 118 10.33 1.60 -15.38
N SER A 119 10.71 2.73 -14.78
CA SER A 119 12.11 3.16 -14.70
C SER A 119 12.85 2.32 -13.65
N ARG A 120 13.20 1.08 -14.03
CA ARG A 120 13.87 0.12 -13.15
C ARG A 120 15.11 0.72 -12.49
N GLY A 121 15.22 0.58 -11.17
CA GLY A 121 16.36 1.05 -10.38
C GLY A 121 16.30 2.51 -9.91
N ALA A 122 15.26 3.26 -10.27
CA ALA A 122 15.07 4.64 -9.82
C ALA A 122 14.16 4.78 -8.58
N HIS A 123 13.52 3.69 -8.13
CA HIS A 123 12.73 3.71 -6.90
C HIS A 123 13.63 3.79 -5.67
N GLN A 124 13.37 4.75 -4.79
CA GLN A 124 14.29 5.11 -3.71
C GLN A 124 14.06 4.35 -2.41
N ARG A 125 12.86 3.79 -2.18
CA ARG A 125 12.56 3.10 -0.91
C ARG A 125 13.26 1.75 -0.84
N THR A 126 14.23 1.64 0.06
CA THR A 126 14.96 0.39 0.36
C THR A 126 14.40 -0.37 1.56
N SER A 127 13.74 0.34 2.49
CA SER A 127 13.15 -0.24 3.69
C SER A 127 11.81 0.39 4.06
N MET A 128 11.03 -0.32 4.85
CA MET A 128 9.73 0.12 5.35
C MET A 128 9.57 -0.27 6.82
N VAL A 129 9.15 0.67 7.65
CA VAL A 129 8.72 0.39 9.03
C VAL A 129 7.20 0.25 9.07
N THR A 130 6.71 -0.75 9.80
CA THR A 130 5.30 -0.96 10.12
C THR A 130 5.13 -1.10 11.62
N ALA A 131 3.94 -0.74 12.14
CA ALA A 131 3.59 -0.92 13.54
C ALA A 131 2.24 -1.65 13.67
N ASP A 132 2.10 -2.48 14.71
CA ASP A 132 0.82 -3.07 15.08
C ASP A 132 0.05 -2.19 16.08
N ALA A 133 -1.18 -2.57 16.41
CA ALA A 133 -2.02 -1.77 17.31
C ALA A 133 -1.50 -1.69 18.76
N ARG A 134 -0.49 -2.49 19.12
CA ARG A 134 0.14 -2.54 20.44
C ARG A 134 1.51 -1.83 20.45
N GLY A 135 1.91 -1.22 19.33
CA GLY A 135 3.20 -0.55 19.20
C GLY A 135 4.37 -1.49 18.92
N MET A 136 4.11 -2.75 18.54
CA MET A 136 5.16 -3.63 18.04
C MET A 136 5.61 -3.13 16.67
N HIS A 137 6.91 -2.92 16.50
CA HIS A 137 7.47 -2.46 15.23
C HIS A 137 8.04 -3.62 14.42
N ALA A 138 8.03 -3.46 13.09
CA ALA A 138 8.78 -4.31 12.19
C ALA A 138 9.44 -3.46 11.11
N ILE A 139 10.61 -3.89 10.67
CA ILE A 139 11.29 -3.34 9.50
C ILE A 139 11.35 -4.40 8.41
N ARG A 140 10.92 -4.01 7.20
CA ARG A 140 11.09 -4.78 5.97
C ARG A 140 12.24 -4.20 5.16
N MET A 141 13.14 -5.05 4.70
CA MET A 141 14.23 -4.70 3.79
C MET A 141 14.48 -5.86 2.81
N GLY A 142 14.15 -5.66 1.54
CA GLY A 142 14.14 -6.74 0.54
C GLY A 142 13.24 -7.90 0.95
N ASP A 143 13.82 -9.10 0.99
CA ASP A 143 13.13 -10.34 1.38
C ASP A 143 13.02 -10.53 2.90
N TRP A 144 13.68 -9.68 3.69
CA TRP A 144 13.72 -9.80 5.14
C TRP A 144 12.66 -8.92 5.80
N LYS A 145 12.03 -9.47 6.84
CA LYS A 145 11.19 -8.72 7.79
C LYS A 145 11.65 -9.07 9.21
N TYR A 146 12.20 -8.09 9.92
CA TYR A 146 12.50 -8.19 11.35
C TYR A 146 11.29 -7.64 12.12
N ILE A 147 10.80 -8.41 13.09
CA ILE A 147 9.72 -8.03 13.99
C ILE A 147 10.34 -7.87 15.37
N ASP A 148 10.21 -6.67 15.94
CA ASP A 148 10.77 -6.35 17.24
C ASP A 148 9.98 -7.05 18.36
N ASN A 149 10.68 -7.41 19.43
CA ASN A 149 10.10 -7.97 20.65
C ASN A 149 9.26 -9.25 20.42
N THR A 150 9.83 -10.25 19.73
CA THR A 150 9.22 -11.58 19.55
C THR A 150 9.40 -12.52 20.75
N THR A 151 9.94 -12.01 21.87
CA THR A 151 10.09 -12.72 23.15
C THR A 151 8.85 -12.65 24.02
#